data_AF-A0A9X0WE10-F1
#
_entry.id   AF-A0A9X0WE10-F1
#
_cell.length_a   1.000
_cell.length_b   1.000
_cell.length_c   1.000
_cell.angle_alpha   90.00
_cell.angle_beta   90.00
_cell.angle_gamma   90.00
#
_symmetry.space_group_name_H-M   'P 1'
#
loop_
_entity.id
_entity.type
_entity.pdbx_description
1 polymer ?
#
loop_
_entity_poly.entity_id
_entity_poly.type
_entity_poly.pdbx_seq_one_letter_code
_entity_poly.pdbx_strand_id
1 'polypeptide(L)' 'MTVEQAGIDKGAIIGEQRGEAKTLLRQLTRKFGPDCAERYRERVEAANIKQLDAWLDNILTAESPETVFH' A
#
# COMPACT_ATOMS: atom_id res chain seq x y z
N MET A 1 -7.54 -9.06 28.36
CA MET A 1 -7.61 -9.03 26.89
C MET A 1 -7.74 -10.48 26.43
N THR A 2 -8.90 -10.89 25.92
CA THR A 2 -9.17 -12.29 25.54
C THR A 2 -8.55 -12.58 24.17
N VAL A 3 -8.12 -13.81 23.92
CA VAL A 3 -7.52 -14.25 22.64
C VAL A 3 -8.39 -13.92 21.42
N GLU A 4 -9.70 -13.87 21.61
CA GLU A 4 -10.70 -13.49 20.60
C GLU A 4 -10.57 -12.01 20.17
N GLN A 5 -10.35 -11.10 21.12
CA GLN A 5 -10.17 -9.67 20.83
C GLN A 5 -8.87 -9.43 20.07
N ALA A 6 -7.80 -10.16 20.40
CA ALA A 6 -6.52 -10.05 19.72
C ALA A 6 -6.59 -10.60 18.27
N GLY A 7 -7.45 -11.58 18.00
CA GLY A 7 -7.68 -12.11 16.65
C GLY A 7 -8.41 -11.11 15.75
N ILE A 8 -9.44 -10.45 16.28
CA ILE A 8 -10.22 -9.43 15.56
C ILE A 8 -9.33 -8.22 15.22
N ASP A 9 -8.55 -7.74 16.18
CA ASP A 9 -7.66 -6.58 16.01
C ASP A 9 -6.57 -6.85 14.95
N LYS A 10 -5.93 -8.01 15.01
CA LYS A 10 -4.97 -8.45 13.97
C LYS A 10 -5.62 -8.60 12.60
N GLY A 11 -6.84 -9.12 12.53
CA GLY A 11 -7.58 -9.27 11.29
C GLY A 11 -7.90 -7.93 10.64
N ALA A 12 -8.30 -6.93 11.43
CA ALA A 12 -8.57 -5.58 10.96
C ALA A 12 -7.31 -4.94 10.36
N ILE A 13 -6.17 -5.01 11.07
CA ILE A 13 -4.89 -4.44 10.61
C ILE A 13 -4.43 -5.09 9.29
N ILE A 14 -4.51 -6.42 9.18
CA ILE A 14 -4.13 -7.14 7.95
C ILE A 14 -5.08 -6.76 6.79
N GLY A 15 -6.36 -6.60 7.08
CA GLY A 15 -7.35 -6.18 6.08
C GLY A 15 -7.08 -4.79 5.53
N GLU A 16 -6.76 -3.85 6.42
CA GLU A 16 -6.42 -2.47 6.08
C GLU A 16 -5.16 -2.40 5.20
N GLN A 17 -4.08 -3.05 5.63
CA GLN A 17 -2.82 -3.12 4.89
C GLN A 17 -3.02 -3.68 3.46
N ARG A 18 -3.79 -4.75 3.31
CA ARG A 18 -4.09 -5.33 1.98
C ARG A 18 -4.94 -4.38 1.12
N GLY A 19 -5.88 -3.67 1.73
CA GLY A 19 -6.73 -2.69 1.07
C GLY A 19 -5.94 -1.51 0.52
N GLU A 20 -5.01 -0.97 1.32
CA GLU A 20 -4.13 0.12 0.93
C GLU A 20 -3.14 -0.31 -0.15
N ALA A 21 -2.49 -1.47 0.01
CA ALA A 21 -1.58 -2.02 -0.99
C ALA A 21 -2.26 -2.16 -2.37
N LYS A 22 -3.46 -2.73 -2.39
CA LYS A 22 -4.28 -2.85 -3.61
C LYS A 22 -4.63 -1.48 -4.21
N THR A 23 -4.90 -0.49 -3.36
CA THR A 23 -5.21 0.86 -3.80
C THR A 23 -3.99 1.53 -4.41
N LEU A 24 -2.84 1.47 -3.76
CA LEU A 24 -1.60 2.04 -4.27
C LEU A 24 -1.20 1.41 -5.61
N LEU A 25 -1.28 0.08 -5.75
CA LEU A 25 -1.02 -0.59 -7.03
C LEU A 25 -1.95 -0.11 -8.14
N ARG A 26 -3.24 0.06 -7.84
CA ARG A 26 -4.21 0.60 -8.79
C ARG A 26 -3.84 2.03 -9.22
N GLN A 27 -3.36 2.86 -8.31
CA GLN A 27 -2.94 4.23 -8.60
C GLN A 27 -1.64 4.27 -9.40
N LEU A 28 -0.65 3.41 -9.07
CA LEU A 28 0.57 3.25 -9.86
C LEU A 28 0.26 2.84 -11.30
N THR A 29 -0.64 1.86 -11.50
CA THR A 29 -1.08 1.45 -12.84
C THR A 29 -1.71 2.61 -13.60
N ARG A 30 -2.53 3.43 -12.94
CA ARG A 30 -3.24 4.57 -13.57
C ARG A 30 -2.31 5.73 -13.92
N LYS A 31 -1.34 6.04 -13.06
CA LYS A 31 -0.48 7.22 -13.21
C LYS A 31 0.77 6.94 -14.05
N PHE A 32 1.35 5.74 -13.90
CA PHE A 32 2.66 5.38 -14.47
C PHE A 32 2.63 4.13 -15.35
N GLY A 33 1.46 3.48 -15.51
CA GLY A 33 1.27 2.31 -16.35
C GLY A 33 1.46 0.98 -15.62
N PRO A 34 1.02 -0.13 -16.24
CA PRO A 34 0.99 -1.45 -15.63
C PRO A 34 2.39 -2.02 -15.33
N ASP A 35 3.39 -1.77 -16.19
CA ASP A 35 4.77 -2.21 -15.96
C ASP A 35 5.38 -1.59 -14.70
N CYS A 36 5.01 -0.34 -14.39
CA CYS A 36 5.42 0.32 -13.15
C CYS A 36 4.80 -0.37 -11.93
N ALA A 37 3.49 -0.65 -11.97
CA ALA A 37 2.82 -1.33 -10.87
C ALA A 37 3.35 -2.75 -10.65
N GLU A 38 3.67 -3.47 -11.72
CA GLU A 38 4.33 -4.78 -11.66
C GLU A 38 5.69 -4.69 -10.98
N ARG A 39 6.53 -3.75 -11.42
CA ARG A 39 7.88 -3.54 -10.88
C ARG A 39 7.91 -3.32 -9.38
N TYR A 40 6.90 -2.64 -8.83
CA TYR A 40 6.84 -2.32 -7.40
C TYR A 40 5.87 -3.21 -6.60
N ARG A 41 5.24 -4.23 -7.21
CA ARG A 41 4.20 -5.03 -6.55
C ARG A 41 4.67 -5.66 -5.26
N GLU A 42 5.78 -6.39 -5.29
CA GLU A 42 6.30 -7.09 -4.12
C GLU A 42 6.62 -6.12 -2.98
N ARG A 43 7.21 -4.95 -3.31
CA ARG A 43 7.51 -3.89 -2.33
C ARG A 43 6.24 -3.34 -1.69
N VAL A 44 5.18 -3.12 -2.47
CA VAL A 44 3.90 -2.60 -1.98
C VAL A 44 3.17 -3.63 -1.13
N GLU A 45 3.15 -4.90 -1.53
CA GLU A 45 2.48 -5.96 -0.76
C GLU A 45 3.19 -6.29 0.55
N ALA A 46 4.51 -6.08 0.62
CA ALA A 46 5.31 -6.27 1.84
C ALA A 46 5.33 -5.04 2.78
N ALA A 47 4.85 -3.89 2.33
CA ALA A 47 4.92 -2.64 3.09
C ALA A 47 3.92 -2.60 4.24
N ASN A 48 4.34 -2.05 5.38
CA ASN A 48 3.43 -1.85 6.51
C ASN A 48 2.50 -0.66 6.26
N ILE A 49 1.44 -0.56 7.08
CA ILE A 49 0.40 0.46 6.93
C ILE A 49 0.94 1.90 6.86
N LYS A 50 1.95 2.24 7.67
CA LYS A 50 2.50 3.61 7.68
C LYS A 50 3.25 3.95 6.39
N GLN A 51 3.89 2.96 5.77
CA GLN A 51 4.55 3.15 4.48
C GLN A 51 3.52 3.30 3.37
N LEU A 52 2.47 2.48 3.39
CA LEU A 52 1.39 2.52 2.41
C LEU A 52 0.64 3.86 2.45
N ASP A 53 0.30 4.36 3.64
CA ASP A 53 -0.33 5.66 3.85
C ASP A 53 0.54 6.80 3.28
N ALA A 54 1.84 6.84 3.62
CA ALA A 54 2.76 7.84 3.09
C ALA A 54 2.87 7.79 1.56
N TRP A 55 2.93 6.59 0.98
CA TRP A 55 3.00 6.43 -0.48
C TRP A 55 1.67 6.80 -1.18
N LEU A 56 0.54 6.59 -0.51
CA LEU A 56 -0.78 7.00 -0.99
C LEU A 56 -0.95 8.52 -0.98
N ASP A 57 -0.31 9.23 -0.06
CA ASP A 57 -0.23 10.69 -0.09
C ASP A 57 0.73 11.16 -1.20
N ASN A 58 1.94 10.61 -1.24
CA ASN A 58 2.97 10.96 -2.22
C ASN A 58 2.49 10.77 -3.67
N ILE A 59 1.77 9.69 -3.97
CA ILE A 59 1.33 9.40 -5.35
C ILE A 59 0.37 10.45 -5.92
N LEU A 60 -0.26 11.27 -5.07
CA LEU A 60 -1.15 12.34 -5.52
C LEU A 60 -0.38 13.41 -6.29
N THR A 61 0.85 13.73 -5.87
CA THR A 61 1.67 14.81 -6.44
C THR A 61 2.91 14.31 -7.19
N ALA A 62 3.38 13.09 -6.92
CA ALA A 62 4.60 12.52 -7.49
C ALA A 62 4.64 12.54 -9.03
N GLU A 63 5.67 13.14 -9.62
CA GLU A 63 5.86 13.16 -11.08
C GLU A 63 6.58 11.90 -11.61
N SER A 64 7.14 11.09 -10.70
CA SER A 64 7.80 9.83 -11.04
C SER A 64 7.44 8.72 -10.03
N PRO A 65 7.54 7.44 -10.43
CA PRO A 65 7.37 6.32 -9.50
C PRO A 65 8.35 6.38 -8.34
N GLU A 66 9.61 6.77 -8.56
CA GLU A 66 10.60 6.86 -7.47
C GLU A 66 10.15 7.83 -6.38
N THR A 67 9.60 9.00 -6.74
CA THR A 67 9.09 10.00 -5.80
C THR A 67 7.96 9.46 -4.90
N VAL A 68 7.19 8.47 -5.37
CA VAL A 68 6.15 7.83 -4.54
C VAL A 68 6.76 7.17 -3.31
N PHE A 69 7.96 6.61 -3.44
CA PHE A 69 8.57 5.75 -2.44
C PHE A 69 9.69 6.39 -1.61
N HIS A 70 9.89 7.71 -1.75
CA HIS A 70 10.81 8.53 -0.95
C HIS A 70 10.09 9.13 0.26
#